data_AF-A0A1N7SPK9-F1
#
_entry.id   AF-A0A1N7SPK9-F1
#
_cell.length_a   1.000
_cell.length_b   1.000
_cell.length_c   1.000
_cell.angle_alpha   90.00
_cell.angle_beta   90.00
_cell.angle_gamma   90.00
#
_symmetry.space_group_name_H-M   'P 1'
#
loop_
_entity.id
_entity.type
_entity.pdbx_description
1 polymer ?
#
loop_
_entity_poly.entity_id
_entity_poly.type
_entity_poly.pdbx_seq_one_letter_code
_entity_poly.pdbx_strand_id
1 'polypeptide(L)'
;MNPPENPDRTRIQKVTRNSIDAHRLISALKRKLDVQSTQELGNLLGLSQANFRDWESNGLTEEKLARAIVKTMRSSEQKERVKIAKEAIASLRDKFDVGTNGRFSHQLGISAGTVNNWLKYGLTGRKLSDGLLKARQRAVKSAHECAIAPVVEYFQLSPFRRSANGTAELFPTRAPDTTKALLGLKSALEESHGIYVFYDSRGRGLYVGKAQRQSLWKEMNLAFNRDRDTTQRVYRVQHPERGEFKTSDEYARQVRLTTRHLSHLATYFSAYKVDDALINELEALLVRSFANDLLNVKMERFGK
;
A
#
# COMPACT_ATOMS: atom_id res chain seq x y z
N MET A 1 108.47 3.83 -5.51
CA MET A 1 107.06 4.03 -5.10
C MET A 1 106.19 3.64 -6.27
N ASN A 2 105.13 2.85 -6.02
CA ASN A 2 104.35 2.19 -7.07
C ASN A 2 103.27 3.12 -7.67
N PRO A 3 102.80 2.85 -8.91
CA PRO A 3 101.77 3.64 -9.58
C PRO A 3 100.36 3.36 -9.03
N PRO A 4 99.35 4.20 -9.35
CA PRO A 4 97.96 3.93 -9.01
C PRO A 4 97.32 2.94 -9.99
N GLU A 5 96.75 1.85 -9.47
CA GLU A 5 95.88 0.94 -10.22
C GLU A 5 94.39 1.33 -10.09
N ASN A 6 93.65 1.07 -11.16
CA ASN A 6 92.19 1.08 -11.30
C ASN A 6 91.93 0.12 -12.49
N PRO A 7 91.14 -0.98 -12.41
CA PRO A 7 89.71 -1.01 -12.04
C PRO A 7 89.36 -2.25 -11.17
N ASP A 8 88.17 -2.86 -11.07
CA ASP A 8 86.86 -2.65 -11.73
C ASP A 8 85.65 -3.03 -10.83
N ARG A 9 84.47 -2.69 -11.35
CA ARG A 9 83.10 -3.09 -10.98
C ARG A 9 82.92 -4.42 -10.23
N THR A 10 82.38 -4.34 -9.00
CA THR A 10 81.49 -5.37 -8.44
C THR A 10 80.03 -4.88 -8.44
N ARG A 11 79.42 -4.87 -9.63
CA ARG A 11 77.97 -4.63 -9.77
C ARG A 11 77.22 -5.88 -9.33
N ILE A 12 76.80 -5.90 -8.06
CA ILE A 12 76.09 -7.03 -7.44
C ILE A 12 74.87 -7.42 -8.28
N GLN A 13 74.94 -8.56 -8.97
CA GLN A 13 73.77 -9.20 -9.56
C GLN A 13 72.92 -9.79 -8.44
N LYS A 14 71.90 -9.03 -8.00
CA LYS A 14 70.81 -9.60 -7.19
C LYS A 14 70.05 -10.58 -8.08
N VAL A 15 70.27 -11.87 -7.82
CA VAL A 15 69.58 -12.99 -8.49
C VAL A 15 68.07 -12.80 -8.42
N THR A 16 67.44 -12.56 -9.57
CA THR A 16 65.98 -12.43 -9.74
C THR A 16 65.30 -13.79 -9.65
N ARG A 17 65.27 -14.38 -8.45
CA ARG A 17 64.38 -15.51 -8.16
C ARG A 17 62.92 -15.03 -8.27
N ASN A 18 62.16 -15.71 -9.13
CA ASN A 18 60.70 -15.65 -9.27
C ASN A 18 60.12 -14.41 -9.98
N SER A 19 60.78 -13.93 -11.05
CA SER A 19 60.14 -13.08 -12.07
C SER A 19 59.45 -13.94 -13.13
N ILE A 20 58.14 -13.82 -13.25
CA ILE A 20 57.32 -14.46 -14.29
C ILE A 20 57.43 -13.65 -15.59
N ASP A 21 57.56 -14.33 -16.73
CA ASP A 21 57.50 -13.70 -18.06
C ASP A 21 56.09 -13.15 -18.32
N ALA A 22 55.94 -11.84 -18.19
CA ALA A 22 54.67 -11.12 -18.34
C ALA A 22 54.11 -11.22 -19.75
N HIS A 23 54.94 -11.07 -20.80
CA HIS A 23 54.47 -11.15 -22.19
C HIS A 23 53.98 -12.55 -22.54
N ARG A 24 54.70 -13.60 -22.12
CA ARG A 24 54.28 -14.99 -22.33
C ARG A 24 53.00 -15.32 -21.57
N LEU A 25 52.86 -14.83 -20.33
CA LEU A 25 51.62 -15.03 -19.56
C LEU A 25 50.43 -14.28 -20.18
N ILE A 26 50.58 -13.00 -20.53
CA ILE A 26 49.52 -12.20 -21.17
C ILE A 26 49.07 -12.87 -22.48
N SER A 27 50.00 -13.33 -23.30
CA SER A 27 49.70 -14.04 -24.56
C SER A 27 49.04 -15.40 -24.34
N ALA A 28 49.42 -16.12 -23.28
CA ALA A 28 48.75 -17.38 -22.89
C ALA A 28 47.32 -17.13 -22.39
N LEU A 29 47.11 -16.10 -21.56
CA LEU A 29 45.80 -15.72 -21.05
C LEU A 29 44.86 -15.26 -22.17
N LYS A 30 45.33 -14.43 -23.10
CA LYS A 30 44.56 -14.01 -24.30
C LYS A 30 44.00 -15.21 -25.06
N ARG A 31 44.89 -16.16 -25.40
CA ARG A 31 44.54 -17.39 -26.13
C ARG A 31 43.67 -18.36 -25.32
N LYS A 32 43.81 -18.42 -23.98
CA LYS A 32 43.00 -19.31 -23.12
C LYS A 32 41.62 -18.75 -22.78
N LEU A 33 41.44 -17.43 -22.87
CA LEU A 33 40.18 -16.74 -22.63
C LEU A 33 39.51 -16.23 -23.92
N ASP A 34 40.07 -16.60 -25.08
CA ASP A 34 39.63 -16.21 -26.43
C ASP A 34 39.41 -14.70 -26.61
N VAL A 35 40.41 -13.90 -26.22
CA VAL A 35 40.41 -12.44 -26.37
C VAL A 35 41.57 -11.93 -27.21
N GLN A 36 41.28 -10.98 -28.08
CA GLN A 36 42.20 -10.45 -29.07
C GLN A 36 43.03 -9.30 -28.49
N SER A 37 42.40 -8.43 -27.69
CA SER A 37 43.05 -7.24 -27.14
C SER A 37 43.43 -7.36 -25.67
N THR A 38 44.46 -6.62 -25.26
CA THR A 38 44.79 -6.44 -23.82
C THR A 38 43.67 -5.69 -23.09
N GLN A 39 42.78 -4.99 -23.83
CA GLN A 39 41.63 -4.26 -23.28
C GLN A 39 40.47 -5.20 -22.93
N GLU A 40 40.13 -6.15 -23.80
CA GLU A 40 39.20 -7.25 -23.48
C GLU A 40 39.71 -8.07 -22.29
N LEU A 41 40.99 -8.44 -22.30
CA LEU A 41 41.61 -9.14 -21.18
C LEU A 41 41.51 -8.34 -19.87
N GLY A 42 41.74 -7.02 -19.92
CA GLY A 42 41.54 -6.13 -18.78
C GLY A 42 40.09 -6.08 -18.27
N ASN A 43 39.11 -6.04 -19.18
CA ASN A 43 37.68 -6.02 -18.84
C ASN A 43 37.21 -7.34 -18.19
N LEU A 44 37.79 -8.48 -18.61
CA LEU A 44 37.58 -9.79 -18.00
C LEU A 44 38.23 -9.90 -16.63
N LEU A 45 39.52 -9.54 -16.50
CA LEU A 45 40.30 -9.66 -15.27
C LEU A 45 40.06 -8.52 -14.25
N GLY A 46 39.35 -7.45 -14.62
CA GLY A 46 39.20 -6.26 -13.77
C GLY A 46 40.52 -5.49 -13.59
N LEU A 47 41.38 -5.50 -14.61
CA LEU A 47 42.70 -4.87 -14.65
C LEU A 47 42.73 -3.76 -15.70
N SER A 48 43.45 -2.68 -15.40
CA SER A 48 43.64 -1.57 -16.36
C SER A 48 44.82 -1.85 -17.30
N GLN A 49 44.91 -1.12 -18.43
CA GLN A 49 46.12 -1.15 -19.27
C GLN A 49 47.39 -0.80 -18.50
N ALA A 50 47.30 0.08 -17.50
CA ALA A 50 48.44 0.42 -16.65
C ALA A 50 48.93 -0.77 -15.82
N ASN A 51 48.06 -1.71 -15.44
CA ASN A 51 48.48 -2.93 -14.74
C ASN A 51 49.29 -3.86 -15.65
N PHE A 52 48.88 -4.05 -16.91
CA PHE A 52 49.65 -4.88 -17.85
C PHE A 52 50.98 -4.22 -18.22
N ARG A 53 51.02 -2.90 -18.46
CA ARG A 53 52.26 -2.16 -18.68
C ARG A 53 53.22 -2.22 -17.49
N ASP A 54 52.72 -2.16 -16.26
CA ASP A 54 53.53 -2.38 -15.04
C ASP A 54 54.12 -3.79 -14.99
N TRP A 55 53.38 -4.82 -15.41
CA TRP A 55 53.91 -6.19 -15.46
C TRP A 55 55.01 -6.35 -16.50
N GLU A 56 54.85 -5.71 -17.66
CA GLU A 56 55.83 -5.72 -18.76
C GLU A 56 57.08 -4.89 -18.42
N SER A 57 56.93 -3.74 -17.75
CA SER A 57 58.03 -2.80 -17.46
C SER A 57 58.75 -3.08 -16.13
N ASN A 58 58.01 -3.45 -15.08
CA ASN A 58 58.53 -3.62 -13.71
C ASN A 58 58.52 -5.09 -13.25
N GLY A 59 58.26 -6.02 -14.17
CA GLY A 59 58.19 -7.46 -13.91
C GLY A 59 56.91 -7.91 -13.19
N LEU A 60 56.55 -9.17 -13.43
CA LEU A 60 55.44 -9.85 -12.77
C LEU A 60 55.98 -10.82 -11.70
N THR A 61 55.63 -10.59 -10.44
CA THR A 61 55.90 -11.53 -9.34
C THR A 61 54.70 -12.44 -9.10
N GLU A 62 54.93 -13.59 -8.47
CA GLU A 62 53.87 -14.48 -7.98
C GLU A 62 52.84 -13.74 -7.12
N GLU A 63 53.28 -12.80 -6.29
CA GLU A 63 52.39 -12.01 -5.44
C GLU A 63 51.54 -11.00 -6.24
N LYS A 64 52.13 -10.30 -7.23
CA LYS A 64 51.37 -9.45 -8.16
C LYS A 64 50.30 -10.28 -8.88
N LEU A 65 50.64 -11.49 -9.33
CA LEU A 65 49.73 -12.42 -9.99
C LEU A 65 48.62 -12.91 -9.04
N ALA A 66 48.96 -13.35 -7.82
CA ALA A 66 47.98 -13.80 -6.82
C ALA A 66 46.98 -12.69 -6.45
N ARG A 67 47.48 -11.46 -6.21
CA ARG A 67 46.62 -10.28 -5.97
C ARG A 67 45.68 -10.01 -7.16
N ALA A 68 46.17 -10.17 -8.39
CA ALA A 68 45.36 -10.02 -9.61
C ALA A 68 44.28 -11.11 -9.75
N ILE A 69 44.61 -12.37 -9.47
CA ILE A 69 43.65 -13.49 -9.47
C ILE A 69 42.55 -13.25 -8.43
N VAL A 70 42.91 -12.94 -7.18
CA VAL A 70 41.94 -12.64 -6.10
C VAL A 70 41.07 -11.44 -6.46
N LYS A 71 41.63 -10.39 -7.07
CA LYS A 71 40.85 -9.24 -7.58
C LYS A 71 39.89 -9.66 -8.70
N THR A 72 40.32 -10.51 -9.63
CA THR A 72 39.50 -11.04 -10.72
C THR A 72 38.31 -11.83 -10.16
N MET A 73 38.56 -12.77 -9.26
CA MET A 73 37.53 -13.61 -8.63
C MET A 73 36.47 -12.76 -7.92
N ARG A 74 36.89 -11.84 -7.05
CA ARG A 74 35.99 -10.90 -6.36
C ARG A 74 35.18 -10.03 -7.34
N SER A 75 35.80 -9.59 -8.44
CA SER A 75 35.11 -8.80 -9.48
C SER A 75 34.08 -9.63 -10.23
N SER A 76 34.37 -10.91 -10.50
CA SER A 76 33.46 -11.85 -11.15
C SER A 76 32.26 -12.18 -10.27
N GLU A 77 32.49 -12.55 -9.01
CA GLU A 77 31.43 -12.75 -8.02
C GLU A 77 30.53 -11.51 -7.89
N GLN A 78 31.11 -10.32 -7.89
CA GLN A 78 30.34 -9.08 -7.78
C GLN A 78 29.50 -8.80 -9.03
N LYS A 79 30.00 -9.10 -10.23
CA LYS A 79 29.22 -9.04 -11.48
C LYS A 79 28.03 -10.00 -11.42
N GLU A 80 28.23 -11.24 -10.98
CA GLU A 80 27.15 -12.24 -10.90
C GLU A 80 26.10 -11.88 -9.83
N ARG A 81 26.52 -11.42 -8.64
CA ARG A 81 25.60 -10.91 -7.60
C ARG A 81 24.73 -9.74 -8.09
N VAL A 82 25.28 -8.88 -8.96
CA VAL A 82 24.55 -7.77 -9.59
C VAL A 82 23.59 -8.26 -10.68
N LYS A 83 24.00 -9.26 -11.48
CA LYS A 83 23.13 -9.90 -12.47
C LYS A 83 21.92 -10.57 -11.81
N ILE A 84 22.14 -11.44 -10.82
CA ILE A 84 21.10 -12.08 -10.02
C ILE A 84 20.16 -11.04 -9.38
N ALA A 85 20.72 -9.94 -8.86
CA ALA A 85 19.90 -8.85 -8.28
C ALA A 85 18.98 -8.19 -9.31
N LYS A 86 19.47 -7.94 -10.54
CA LYS A 86 18.66 -7.36 -11.62
C LYS A 86 17.52 -8.30 -12.03
N GLU A 87 17.84 -9.57 -12.26
CA GLU A 87 16.87 -10.60 -12.65
C GLU A 87 15.80 -10.81 -11.57
N ALA A 88 16.21 -10.95 -10.31
CA ALA A 88 15.29 -11.10 -9.19
C ALA A 88 14.40 -9.87 -8.97
N ILE A 89 14.95 -8.65 -9.07
CA ILE A 89 14.18 -7.41 -8.92
C ILE A 89 13.20 -7.22 -10.10
N ALA A 90 13.59 -7.58 -11.32
CA ALA A 90 12.67 -7.57 -12.46
C ALA A 90 11.50 -8.54 -12.24
N SER A 91 11.79 -9.82 -11.96
CA SER A 91 10.75 -10.84 -11.72
C SER A 91 9.83 -10.50 -10.55
N LEU A 92 10.37 -9.93 -9.46
CA LEU A 92 9.54 -9.43 -8.36
C LEU A 92 8.67 -8.25 -8.79
N ARG A 93 9.21 -7.28 -9.53
CA ARG A 93 8.44 -6.13 -10.01
C ARG A 93 7.27 -6.53 -10.90
N ASP A 94 7.47 -7.53 -11.76
CA ASP A 94 6.41 -8.06 -12.62
C ASP A 94 5.33 -8.77 -11.79
N LYS A 95 5.73 -9.58 -10.80
CA LYS A 95 4.79 -10.25 -9.87
C LYS A 95 4.02 -9.30 -8.95
N PHE A 96 4.57 -8.12 -8.66
CA PHE A 96 3.92 -7.06 -7.88
C PHE A 96 3.17 -6.04 -8.75
N ASP A 97 3.12 -6.22 -10.08
CA ASP A 97 2.56 -5.28 -11.07
C ASP A 97 3.06 -3.82 -10.89
N VAL A 98 4.39 -3.66 -10.73
CA VAL A 98 5.03 -2.36 -10.47
C VAL A 98 6.12 -2.03 -11.49
N GLY A 99 5.72 -1.27 -12.51
CA GLY A 99 6.57 -0.79 -13.60
C GLY A 99 7.74 0.14 -13.22
N THR A 100 7.91 0.55 -11.95
CA THR A 100 9.05 1.40 -11.53
C THR A 100 9.66 0.98 -10.20
N ASN A 101 10.97 1.22 -10.05
CA ASN A 101 11.70 0.97 -8.80
C ASN A 101 11.14 1.78 -7.61
N GLY A 102 10.56 2.97 -7.86
CA GLY A 102 9.90 3.77 -6.82
C GLY A 102 8.62 3.12 -6.29
N ARG A 103 7.73 2.66 -7.19
CA ARG A 103 6.52 1.92 -6.80
C ARG A 103 6.88 0.60 -6.10
N PHE A 104 7.91 -0.09 -6.59
CA PHE A 104 8.42 -1.32 -5.97
C PHE A 104 8.99 -1.08 -4.57
N SER A 105 9.82 -0.06 -4.37
CA SER A 105 10.35 0.27 -3.04
C SER A 105 9.23 0.65 -2.07
N HIS A 106 8.21 1.37 -2.55
CA HIS A 106 7.02 1.69 -1.78
C HIS A 106 6.26 0.44 -1.34
N GLN A 107 5.97 -0.52 -2.25
CA GLN A 107 5.32 -1.79 -1.90
C GLN A 107 6.13 -2.60 -0.87
N LEU A 108 7.45 -2.67 -1.02
CA LEU A 108 8.32 -3.37 -0.08
C LEU A 108 8.56 -2.64 1.26
N GLY A 109 8.08 -1.41 1.43
CA GLY A 109 8.34 -0.62 2.65
C GLY A 109 9.83 -0.27 2.85
N ILE A 110 10.57 -0.08 1.75
CA ILE A 110 11.99 0.31 1.75
C ILE A 110 12.21 1.58 0.94
N SER A 111 13.39 2.20 1.05
CA SER A 111 13.70 3.38 0.23
C SER A 111 14.09 2.97 -1.20
N ALA A 112 13.85 3.85 -2.16
CA ALA A 112 14.34 3.67 -3.53
C ALA A 112 15.89 3.55 -3.57
N GLY A 113 16.59 4.21 -2.65
CA GLY A 113 18.02 4.05 -2.43
C GLY A 113 18.42 2.62 -2.03
N THR A 114 17.61 1.91 -1.24
CA THR A 114 17.84 0.50 -0.92
C THR A 114 17.77 -0.38 -2.17
N VAL A 115 16.76 -0.19 -3.03
CA VAL A 115 16.63 -0.92 -4.31
C VAL A 115 17.80 -0.61 -5.24
N ASN A 116 18.20 0.65 -5.37
CA ASN A 116 19.36 1.05 -6.16
C ASN A 116 20.67 0.44 -5.62
N ASN A 117 20.82 0.33 -4.30
CA ASN A 117 21.96 -0.35 -3.68
C ASN A 117 21.95 -1.87 -3.94
N TRP A 118 20.78 -2.51 -4.07
CA TRP A 118 20.70 -3.91 -4.50
C TRP A 118 21.12 -4.08 -5.97
N LEU A 119 20.66 -3.19 -6.85
CA LEU A 119 21.03 -3.18 -8.28
C LEU A 119 22.51 -2.83 -8.53
N LYS A 120 23.15 -2.09 -7.63
CA LYS A 120 24.56 -1.68 -7.74
C LYS A 120 25.54 -2.63 -7.03
N TYR A 121 25.19 -3.13 -5.85
CA TYR A 121 26.06 -3.93 -4.98
C TYR A 121 25.62 -5.38 -4.82
N GLY A 122 24.55 -5.80 -5.50
CA GLY A 122 24.01 -7.15 -5.43
C GLY A 122 23.04 -7.36 -4.27
N LEU A 123 22.15 -8.33 -4.48
CA LEU A 123 21.14 -8.79 -3.55
C LEU A 123 21.65 -10.05 -2.85
N THR A 124 21.41 -10.17 -1.55
CA THR A 124 21.73 -11.37 -0.76
C THR A 124 20.45 -11.92 -0.16
N GLY A 125 20.42 -13.22 0.20
CA GLY A 125 19.26 -13.84 0.84
C GLY A 125 18.78 -13.06 2.06
N ARG A 126 19.71 -12.55 2.89
CA ARG A 126 19.39 -11.67 4.03
C ARG A 126 18.75 -10.34 3.63
N LYS A 127 19.30 -9.64 2.62
CA LYS A 127 18.68 -8.38 2.11
C LYS A 127 17.26 -8.63 1.59
N LEU A 128 17.05 -9.77 0.93
CA LEU A 128 15.73 -10.17 0.42
C LEU A 128 14.77 -10.54 1.56
N SER A 129 15.18 -11.31 2.55
CA SER A 129 14.34 -11.64 3.71
C SER A 129 13.96 -10.41 4.52
N ASP A 130 14.91 -9.48 4.73
CA ASP A 130 14.66 -8.21 5.41
C ASP A 130 13.66 -7.33 4.61
N GLY A 131 13.73 -7.38 3.28
CA GLY A 131 12.77 -6.72 2.38
C GLY A 131 11.38 -7.35 2.45
N LEU A 132 11.27 -8.68 2.44
CA LEU A 132 10.00 -9.40 2.56
C LEU A 132 9.35 -9.18 3.93
N LEU A 133 10.13 -9.14 5.01
CA LEU A 133 9.63 -8.83 6.35
C LEU A 133 9.06 -7.42 6.42
N LYS A 134 9.73 -6.42 5.83
CA LYS A 134 9.24 -5.05 5.74
C LYS A 134 8.00 -4.91 4.86
N ALA A 135 7.94 -5.63 3.74
CA ALA A 135 6.76 -5.70 2.89
C ALA A 135 5.55 -6.23 3.67
N ARG A 136 5.72 -7.34 4.42
CA ARG A 136 4.68 -7.89 5.29
C ARG A 136 4.24 -6.91 6.38
N GLN A 137 5.19 -6.27 7.07
CA GLN A 137 4.89 -5.27 8.10
C GLN A 137 4.12 -4.07 7.52
N ARG A 138 4.51 -3.59 6.33
CA ARG A 138 3.79 -2.54 5.61
C ARG A 138 2.37 -3.00 5.21
N ALA A 139 2.23 -4.20 4.68
CA ALA A 139 0.93 -4.73 4.27
C ALA A 139 -0.05 -4.83 5.46
N VAL A 140 0.41 -5.34 6.61
CA VAL A 140 -0.39 -5.36 7.85
C VAL A 140 -0.76 -3.95 8.30
N LYS A 141 0.20 -3.02 8.34
CA LYS A 141 -0.07 -1.63 8.71
C LYS A 141 -1.08 -0.96 7.77
N SER A 142 -0.90 -1.12 6.46
CA SER A 142 -1.82 -0.58 5.45
C SER A 142 -3.20 -1.22 5.51
N ALA A 143 -3.29 -2.51 5.81
CA ALA A 143 -4.57 -3.19 6.03
C ALA A 143 -5.29 -2.59 7.25
N HIS A 144 -4.60 -2.34 8.37
CA HIS A 144 -5.20 -1.69 9.53
C HIS A 144 -5.62 -0.24 9.25
N GLU A 145 -4.79 0.54 8.54
CA GLU A 145 -5.07 1.94 8.19
C GLU A 145 -6.18 2.10 7.14
N CYS A 146 -6.42 1.10 6.29
CA CYS A 146 -7.43 1.14 5.23
C CYS A 146 -8.67 0.26 5.49
N ALA A 147 -8.68 -0.57 6.53
CA ALA A 147 -9.78 -1.48 6.87
C ALA A 147 -11.10 -0.75 7.14
N ILE A 148 -11.03 0.42 7.80
CA ILE A 148 -12.18 1.26 8.15
C ILE A 148 -11.74 2.72 7.98
N ALA A 149 -12.50 3.51 7.21
CA ALA A 149 -12.31 4.95 7.07
C ALA A 149 -13.64 5.69 7.16
N PRO A 150 -13.77 6.77 7.96
CA PRO A 150 -14.98 7.59 7.97
C PRO A 150 -15.19 8.27 6.62
N VAL A 151 -16.39 8.13 6.06
CA VAL A 151 -16.86 8.97 4.94
C VAL A 151 -17.47 10.26 5.49
N VAL A 152 -18.30 10.12 6.54
CA VAL A 152 -18.82 11.24 7.32
C VAL A 152 -19.29 10.74 8.69
N GLU A 153 -19.24 11.60 9.71
CA GLU A 153 -19.66 11.27 11.07
C GLU A 153 -20.68 12.31 11.58
N TYR A 154 -21.75 11.84 12.22
CA TYR A 154 -22.84 12.66 12.77
C TYR A 154 -23.35 13.74 11.80
N PHE A 155 -23.44 13.41 10.52
CA PHE A 155 -23.99 14.29 9.50
C PHE A 155 -25.48 14.53 9.73
N GLN A 156 -25.89 15.79 9.86
CA GLN A 156 -27.30 16.14 10.07
C GLN A 156 -28.14 15.84 8.83
N LEU A 157 -29.16 15.01 8.99
CA LEU A 157 -30.12 14.70 7.95
C LEU A 157 -31.01 15.92 7.66
N SER A 158 -31.25 16.14 6.37
CA SER A 158 -32.21 17.13 5.87
C SER A 158 -33.18 16.41 4.93
N PRO A 159 -34.14 15.64 5.46
CA PRO A 159 -34.91 14.67 4.68
C PRO A 159 -35.71 15.36 3.57
N PHE A 160 -35.33 15.13 2.32
CA PHE A 160 -35.91 15.83 1.17
C PHE A 160 -36.93 14.94 0.45
N ARG A 161 -38.18 15.40 0.33
CA ARG A 161 -39.25 14.70 -0.40
C ARG A 161 -39.69 15.50 -1.61
N ARG A 162 -39.76 14.85 -2.77
CA ARG A 162 -40.28 15.44 -4.03
C ARG A 162 -41.81 15.60 -4.07
N SER A 163 -42.53 14.87 -3.23
CA SER A 163 -43.98 14.92 -3.11
C SER A 163 -44.39 14.43 -1.72
N ALA A 164 -45.62 14.72 -1.27
CA ALA A 164 -46.11 14.36 0.07
C ALA A 164 -45.95 12.85 0.39
N ASN A 165 -46.16 12.01 -0.62
CA ASN A 165 -46.06 10.54 -0.54
C ASN A 165 -44.77 9.98 -1.16
N GLY A 166 -43.81 10.84 -1.53
CA GLY A 166 -42.55 10.43 -2.15
C GLY A 166 -41.54 9.88 -1.14
N THR A 167 -40.64 9.00 -1.61
CA THR A 167 -39.50 8.55 -0.80
C THR A 167 -38.61 9.73 -0.43
N ALA A 168 -38.17 9.78 0.83
CA ALA A 168 -37.25 10.79 1.31
C ALA A 168 -35.82 10.47 0.89
N GLU A 169 -35.13 11.41 0.25
CA GLU A 169 -33.67 11.38 0.14
C GLU A 169 -33.05 11.84 1.48
N LEU A 170 -31.87 11.32 1.83
CA LEU A 170 -31.17 11.65 3.09
C LEU A 170 -30.89 13.16 3.25
N PHE A 171 -30.57 13.82 2.15
CA PHE A 171 -30.31 15.25 2.01
C PHE A 171 -30.61 15.69 0.58
N PRO A 172 -30.86 16.99 0.31
CA PRO A 172 -31.17 17.46 -1.04
C PRO A 172 -29.98 17.30 -2.00
N THR A 173 -30.23 16.64 -3.13
CA THR A 173 -29.21 16.36 -4.17
C THR A 173 -29.35 17.24 -5.42
N ARG A 174 -30.40 18.06 -5.51
CA ARG A 174 -30.75 18.88 -6.69
C ARG A 174 -31.00 20.34 -6.30
N ALA A 175 -30.90 21.25 -7.26
CA ALA A 175 -31.20 22.67 -7.05
C ALA A 175 -32.70 22.88 -6.69
N PRO A 176 -33.04 23.92 -5.90
CA PRO A 176 -32.14 24.96 -5.38
C PRO A 176 -31.34 24.55 -4.14
N ASP A 177 -31.75 23.49 -3.42
CA ASP A 177 -31.30 23.22 -2.05
C ASP A 177 -29.96 22.43 -1.95
N THR A 178 -29.39 22.01 -3.08
CA THR A 178 -28.11 21.28 -3.13
C THR A 178 -26.90 22.20 -3.08
N THR A 179 -25.80 21.72 -2.49
CA THR A 179 -24.51 22.41 -2.46
C THR A 179 -23.40 21.53 -3.03
N LYS A 180 -22.26 22.13 -3.40
CA LYS A 180 -21.07 21.37 -3.85
C LYS A 180 -20.61 20.35 -2.80
N ALA A 181 -20.75 20.67 -1.51
CA ALA A 181 -20.41 19.75 -0.42
C ALA A 181 -21.35 18.54 -0.36
N LEU A 182 -22.67 18.75 -0.53
CA LEU A 182 -23.65 17.66 -0.58
C LEU A 182 -23.44 16.76 -1.80
N LEU A 183 -23.10 17.33 -2.96
CA LEU A 183 -22.74 16.56 -4.15
C LEU A 183 -21.46 15.74 -3.93
N GLY A 184 -20.42 16.32 -3.30
CA GLY A 184 -19.19 15.60 -2.96
C GLY A 184 -19.43 14.44 -1.98
N LEU A 185 -20.24 14.67 -0.93
CA LEU A 185 -20.65 13.63 0.02
C LEU A 185 -21.46 12.52 -0.67
N LYS A 186 -22.38 12.88 -1.56
CA LYS A 186 -23.13 11.91 -2.37
C LYS A 186 -22.18 11.03 -3.20
N SER A 187 -21.23 11.62 -3.92
CA SER A 187 -20.24 10.85 -4.71
C SER A 187 -19.43 9.90 -3.82
N ALA A 188 -18.92 10.39 -2.68
CA ALA A 188 -18.17 9.55 -1.74
C ALA A 188 -18.99 8.37 -1.18
N LEU A 189 -20.29 8.57 -0.93
CA LEU A 189 -21.23 7.52 -0.53
C LEU A 189 -21.67 6.61 -1.69
N GLU A 190 -21.60 7.06 -2.94
CA GLU A 190 -21.87 6.25 -4.13
C GLU A 190 -20.67 5.38 -4.55
N GLU A 191 -19.44 5.82 -4.26
CA GLU A 191 -18.19 5.12 -4.54
C GLU A 191 -17.75 4.15 -3.41
N SER A 192 -18.47 4.12 -2.29
CA SER A 192 -18.08 3.38 -1.08
C SER A 192 -19.06 2.26 -0.69
N HIS A 193 -18.50 1.11 -0.33
CA HIS A 193 -19.12 0.05 0.46
C HIS A 193 -18.72 0.19 1.92
N GLY A 194 -19.54 -0.34 2.83
CA GLY A 194 -19.20 -0.38 4.25
C GLY A 194 -20.40 -0.40 5.18
N ILE A 195 -20.34 0.39 6.24
CA ILE A 195 -21.29 0.37 7.37
C ILE A 195 -21.80 1.77 7.64
N TYR A 196 -23.06 1.88 8.03
CA TYR A 196 -23.69 3.13 8.41
C TYR A 196 -24.52 2.99 9.70
N VAL A 197 -24.66 4.10 10.40
CA VAL A 197 -25.45 4.22 11.63
C VAL A 197 -26.35 5.43 11.51
N PHE A 198 -27.64 5.27 11.81
CA PHE A 198 -28.58 6.38 11.98
C PHE A 198 -28.77 6.67 13.46
N TYR A 199 -28.89 7.96 13.81
CA TYR A 199 -29.04 8.43 15.20
C TYR A 199 -30.26 9.32 15.39
N ASP A 200 -30.82 9.33 16.60
CA ASP A 200 -31.83 10.30 17.02
C ASP A 200 -31.23 11.70 17.27
N SER A 201 -32.06 12.66 17.66
CA SER A 201 -31.65 14.03 17.99
C SER A 201 -30.75 14.14 19.24
N ARG A 202 -30.56 13.04 19.98
CA ARG A 202 -29.69 12.94 21.17
C ARG A 202 -28.37 12.22 20.86
N GLY A 203 -28.15 11.82 19.61
CA GLY A 203 -26.98 11.03 19.20
C GLY A 203 -27.04 9.55 19.58
N ARG A 204 -28.22 9.01 19.93
CA ARG A 204 -28.40 7.57 20.21
C ARG A 204 -28.58 6.79 18.92
N GLY A 205 -27.88 5.67 18.78
CA GLY A 205 -28.00 4.81 17.61
C GLY A 205 -29.40 4.20 17.51
N LEU A 206 -30.12 4.52 16.42
CA LEU A 206 -31.45 4.00 16.10
C LEU A 206 -31.39 2.78 15.18
N TYR A 207 -30.38 2.70 14.32
CA TYR A 207 -30.23 1.61 13.36
C TYR A 207 -28.79 1.52 12.88
N VAL A 208 -28.26 0.29 12.83
CA VAL A 208 -27.00 -0.03 12.14
C VAL A 208 -27.32 -0.86 10.91
N GLY A 209 -26.66 -0.57 9.79
CA GLY A 209 -26.77 -1.37 8.57
C GLY A 209 -25.46 -1.40 7.78
N LYS A 210 -25.40 -2.34 6.83
CA LYS A 210 -24.26 -2.55 5.94
C LYS A 210 -24.64 -2.42 4.47
N ALA A 211 -23.71 -1.94 3.66
CA ALA A 211 -23.82 -1.76 2.23
C ALA A 211 -22.64 -2.46 1.54
N GLN A 212 -22.79 -3.75 1.23
CA GLN A 212 -21.77 -4.61 0.60
C GLN A 212 -22.10 -4.98 -0.85
N ARG A 213 -23.40 -5.13 -1.17
CA ARG A 213 -23.87 -5.48 -2.54
C ARG A 213 -24.21 -4.27 -3.40
N GLN A 214 -24.21 -3.10 -2.79
CA GLN A 214 -24.49 -1.81 -3.41
C GLN A 214 -23.87 -0.72 -2.55
N SER A 215 -23.70 0.47 -3.11
CA SER A 215 -23.11 1.61 -2.44
C SER A 215 -23.88 2.05 -1.18
N LEU A 216 -23.14 2.66 -0.24
CA LEU A 216 -23.69 3.25 0.98
C LEU A 216 -24.89 4.15 0.65
N TRP A 217 -24.76 5.04 -0.34
CA TRP A 217 -25.85 5.92 -0.79
C TRP A 217 -27.14 5.16 -1.11
N LYS A 218 -27.07 4.05 -1.88
CA LYS A 218 -28.25 3.28 -2.30
C LYS A 218 -28.88 2.54 -1.13
N GLU A 219 -28.10 1.78 -0.36
CA GLU A 219 -28.64 1.01 0.76
C GLU A 219 -29.17 1.92 1.87
N MET A 220 -28.48 3.01 2.19
CA MET A 220 -28.94 3.95 3.21
C MET A 220 -30.29 4.58 2.85
N ASN A 221 -30.46 5.07 1.62
CA ASN A 221 -31.76 5.62 1.16
C ASN A 221 -32.87 4.55 1.19
N LEU A 222 -32.58 3.29 0.84
CA LEU A 222 -33.54 2.19 0.97
C LEU A 222 -33.89 1.92 2.44
N ALA A 223 -32.90 1.79 3.32
CA ALA A 223 -33.10 1.52 4.75
C ALA A 223 -33.79 2.67 5.49
N PHE A 224 -33.63 3.91 5.02
CA PHE A 224 -34.25 5.14 5.52
C PHE A 224 -35.77 5.19 5.29
N ASN A 225 -36.22 4.63 4.16
CA ASN A 225 -37.62 4.57 3.74
C ASN A 225 -38.30 3.19 3.94
N ARG A 226 -37.55 2.18 4.40
CA ARG A 226 -38.04 0.81 4.57
C ARG A 226 -39.10 0.74 5.67
N ASP A 227 -40.25 0.14 5.37
CA ASP A 227 -41.23 -0.28 6.37
C ASP A 227 -40.61 -1.30 7.32
N ARG A 228 -40.76 -1.06 8.63
CA ARG A 228 -40.21 -1.90 9.71
C ARG A 228 -41.29 -2.57 10.55
N ASP A 229 -42.50 -2.59 10.02
CA ASP A 229 -43.67 -3.31 10.53
C ASP A 229 -43.88 -3.11 12.04
N THR A 230 -43.84 -4.17 12.84
CA THR A 230 -44.25 -4.19 14.25
C THR A 230 -43.27 -3.48 15.20
N THR A 231 -42.01 -3.28 14.80
CA THR A 231 -40.95 -2.79 15.73
C THR A 231 -40.87 -1.27 15.87
N GLN A 232 -41.44 -0.50 14.94
CA GLN A 232 -41.38 0.98 14.95
C GLN A 232 -42.77 1.61 15.04
N ARG A 233 -43.57 1.21 16.04
CA ARG A 233 -44.93 1.72 16.26
C ARG A 233 -44.97 2.76 17.38
N VAL A 234 -45.46 3.95 17.08
CA VAL A 234 -45.56 5.08 18.02
C VAL A 234 -47.01 5.53 18.16
N TYR A 235 -47.50 5.64 19.40
CA TYR A 235 -48.78 6.27 19.70
C TYR A 235 -48.72 7.76 19.36
N ARG A 236 -49.53 8.19 18.40
CA ARG A 236 -49.59 9.58 17.93
C ARG A 236 -51.04 10.00 17.68
N VAL A 237 -51.30 11.27 17.94
CA VAL A 237 -52.49 11.98 17.48
C VAL A 237 -52.26 12.57 16.09
N GLN A 238 -53.20 12.35 15.16
CA GLN A 238 -53.19 13.04 13.88
C GLN A 238 -53.75 14.45 14.05
N HIS A 239 -52.93 15.46 13.74
CA HIS A 239 -53.39 16.84 13.61
C HIS A 239 -53.71 17.09 12.12
N PRO A 240 -54.86 17.71 11.81
CA PRO A 240 -55.19 18.03 10.42
C PRO A 240 -54.23 19.12 9.89
N GLU A 241 -53.79 18.97 8.64
CA GLU A 241 -52.92 19.94 7.96
C GLU A 241 -53.68 21.15 7.39
N ARG A 242 -55.02 21.12 7.45
CA ARG A 242 -55.92 22.16 6.92
C ARG A 242 -57.13 22.31 7.84
N GLY A 243 -57.67 23.53 7.90
CA GLY A 243 -58.80 23.89 8.75
C GLY A 243 -58.38 24.64 10.02
N GLU A 244 -59.36 25.03 10.82
CA GLU A 244 -59.14 25.77 12.06
C GLU A 244 -58.47 24.91 13.14
N PHE A 245 -57.57 25.51 13.90
CA PHE A 245 -56.98 24.87 15.06
C PHE A 245 -58.03 24.70 16.15
N LYS A 246 -58.23 23.47 16.61
CA LYS A 246 -59.09 23.14 17.76
C LYS A 246 -58.31 22.67 18.96
N THR A 247 -58.67 23.12 20.15
CA THR A 247 -58.06 22.67 21.42
C THR A 247 -58.41 21.20 21.73
N SER A 248 -57.89 20.64 22.82
CA SER A 248 -58.28 19.32 23.33
C SER A 248 -59.76 19.27 23.72
N ASP A 249 -60.26 20.39 24.23
CA ASP A 249 -61.53 20.49 24.94
C ASP A 249 -62.69 20.67 23.95
N GLU A 250 -62.40 21.32 22.81
CA GLU A 250 -63.29 21.41 21.65
C GLU A 250 -63.33 20.12 20.81
N TYR A 251 -62.24 19.36 20.78
CA TYR A 251 -62.14 18.13 19.97
C TYR A 251 -61.11 17.13 20.52
N ALA A 252 -61.61 16.13 21.25
CA ALA A 252 -60.85 15.00 21.73
C ALA A 252 -60.34 14.13 20.55
N ARG A 253 -59.06 14.28 20.21
CA ARG A 253 -58.44 13.55 19.09
C ARG A 253 -58.05 12.13 19.52
N GLN A 254 -58.38 11.13 18.70
CA GLN A 254 -58.04 9.73 18.98
C GLN A 254 -56.51 9.50 18.87
N VAL A 255 -55.91 8.98 19.95
CA VAL A 255 -54.54 8.46 19.94
C VAL A 255 -54.51 7.15 19.14
N ARG A 256 -53.67 7.07 18.09
CA ARG A 256 -53.54 5.88 17.24
C ARG A 256 -52.10 5.40 17.21
N LEU A 257 -51.92 4.08 17.17
CA LEU A 257 -50.61 3.45 17.12
C LEU A 257 -50.14 3.36 15.65
N THR A 258 -49.21 4.24 15.25
CA THR A 258 -48.76 4.41 13.86
C THR A 258 -47.33 3.93 13.64
N THR A 259 -47.08 3.19 12.55
CA THR A 259 -45.72 2.81 12.16
C THR A 259 -44.96 4.02 11.62
N ARG A 260 -43.65 4.08 11.89
CA ARG A 260 -42.74 5.12 11.38
C ARG A 260 -41.58 4.49 10.62
N HIS A 261 -41.10 5.20 9.60
CA HIS A 261 -39.81 4.99 8.96
C HIS A 261 -38.70 5.72 9.71
N LEU A 262 -37.44 5.32 9.49
CA LEU A 262 -36.28 6.07 9.95
C LEU A 262 -36.26 7.52 9.43
N SER A 263 -36.84 7.79 8.25
CA SER A 263 -37.02 9.15 7.71
C SER A 263 -37.90 10.09 8.55
N HIS A 264 -38.55 9.59 9.60
CA HIS A 264 -39.27 10.40 10.59
C HIS A 264 -38.59 10.45 11.98
N LEU A 265 -37.52 9.68 12.19
CA LEU A 265 -36.92 9.45 13.52
C LEU A 265 -35.44 9.85 13.57
N ALA A 266 -34.68 9.57 12.51
CA ALA A 266 -33.26 9.85 12.45
C ALA A 266 -33.00 11.33 12.20
N THR A 267 -32.12 11.92 13.02
CA THR A 267 -31.64 13.31 12.89
C THR A 267 -30.22 13.37 12.34
N TYR A 268 -29.39 12.34 12.59
CA TYR A 268 -28.02 12.27 12.10
C TYR A 268 -27.71 10.90 11.48
N PHE A 269 -26.64 10.83 10.68
CA PHE A 269 -26.00 9.57 10.31
C PHE A 269 -24.46 9.64 10.34
N SER A 270 -23.84 8.49 10.58
CA SER A 270 -22.41 8.26 10.30
C SER A 270 -22.29 7.16 9.26
N ALA A 271 -21.31 7.26 8.37
CA ALA A 271 -21.04 6.28 7.33
C ALA A 271 -19.53 6.06 7.22
N TYR A 272 -19.12 4.80 7.23
CA TYR A 272 -17.74 4.35 7.18
C TYR A 272 -17.56 3.48 5.94
N LYS A 273 -16.54 3.79 5.15
CA LYS A 273 -16.01 2.88 4.15
C LYS A 273 -15.28 1.76 4.89
N VAL A 274 -15.57 0.52 4.54
CA VAL A 274 -15.01 -0.66 5.20
C VAL A 274 -14.57 -1.65 4.12
N ASP A 275 -13.45 -2.34 4.34
CA ASP A 275 -13.02 -3.41 3.45
C ASP A 275 -14.08 -4.52 3.38
N ASP A 276 -14.41 -5.00 2.17
CA ASP A 276 -15.52 -5.93 1.94
C ASP A 276 -15.40 -7.23 2.77
N ALA A 277 -14.19 -7.64 3.18
CA ALA A 277 -13.95 -8.82 4.01
C ALA A 277 -14.20 -8.61 5.51
N LEU A 278 -14.52 -7.38 5.95
CA LEU A 278 -14.78 -7.03 7.36
C LEU A 278 -16.21 -6.49 7.61
N ILE A 279 -16.96 -6.20 6.54
CA ILE A 279 -18.29 -5.56 6.63
C ILE A 279 -19.28 -6.38 7.48
N ASN A 280 -19.27 -7.71 7.37
CA ASN A 280 -20.25 -8.56 8.04
C ASN A 280 -19.94 -8.69 9.54
N GLU A 281 -18.66 -8.80 9.86
CA GLU A 281 -18.10 -8.97 11.18
C GLU A 281 -18.31 -7.70 12.01
N LEU A 282 -18.02 -6.54 11.42
CA LEU A 282 -18.20 -5.23 12.06
C LEU A 282 -19.68 -4.82 12.18
N GLU A 283 -20.54 -5.15 11.20
CA GLU A 283 -21.99 -4.97 11.35
C GLU A 283 -22.52 -5.81 12.51
N ALA A 284 -22.16 -7.10 12.54
CA ALA A 284 -22.61 -8.01 13.58
C ALA A 284 -22.01 -7.67 14.97
N LEU A 285 -20.81 -7.06 15.02
CA LEU A 285 -20.27 -6.47 16.25
C LEU A 285 -21.15 -5.31 16.72
N LEU A 286 -21.36 -4.31 15.87
CA LEU A 286 -22.11 -3.10 16.21
C LEU A 286 -23.56 -3.39 16.60
N VAL A 287 -24.25 -4.30 15.90
CA VAL A 287 -25.63 -4.66 16.28
C VAL A 287 -25.68 -5.30 17.67
N ARG A 288 -24.67 -6.10 18.06
CA ARG A 288 -24.59 -6.65 19.42
C ARG A 288 -24.16 -5.60 20.46
N SER A 289 -23.27 -4.67 20.10
CA SER A 289 -22.86 -3.57 20.98
C SER A 289 -24.02 -2.61 21.33
N PHE A 290 -25.00 -2.48 20.45
CA PHE A 290 -26.20 -1.65 20.64
C PHE A 290 -27.50 -2.48 20.83
N ALA A 291 -27.40 -3.71 21.35
CA ALA A 291 -28.49 -4.71 21.33
C ALA A 291 -29.84 -4.28 21.95
N ASN A 292 -29.89 -3.21 22.75
CA ASN A 292 -31.12 -2.68 23.34
C ASN A 292 -31.59 -1.32 22.75
N ASP A 293 -30.74 -0.64 21.98
CA ASP A 293 -31.04 0.69 21.42
C ASP A 293 -31.47 0.63 19.95
N LEU A 294 -31.03 -0.39 19.19
CA LEU A 294 -31.32 -0.49 17.76
C LEU A 294 -32.70 -1.02 17.43
N LEU A 295 -33.30 -0.41 16.42
CA LEU A 295 -34.55 -0.82 15.78
C LEU A 295 -34.27 -1.87 14.67
N ASN A 296 -33.30 -2.76 14.91
CA ASN A 296 -32.86 -3.83 14.02
C ASN A 296 -33.72 -5.09 14.24
N VAL A 297 -34.70 -5.33 13.36
CA VAL A 297 -35.72 -6.42 13.49
C VAL A 297 -35.13 -7.83 13.61
N LYS A 298 -33.89 -8.08 13.14
CA LYS A 298 -33.25 -9.40 13.15
C LYS A 298 -31.84 -9.30 13.71
N MET A 299 -31.70 -9.57 15.01
CA MET A 299 -30.38 -9.64 15.68
C MET A 299 -29.79 -11.06 15.75
N GLU A 300 -30.57 -12.09 15.36
CA GLU A 300 -30.22 -13.49 15.63
C GLU A 300 -29.55 -14.23 14.45
N ARG A 301 -29.54 -13.64 13.25
CA ARG A 301 -29.06 -14.32 12.02
C ARG A 301 -27.97 -13.51 11.31
N PHE A 302 -26.81 -13.42 11.95
CA PHE A 302 -25.57 -12.93 11.35
C PHE A 302 -24.69 -14.10 10.90
N GLY A 303 -24.83 -14.50 9.64
CA GLY A 303 -24.01 -15.55 9.02
C GLY A 303 -24.63 -16.17 7.78
N LYS A 304 -23.81 -16.30 6.73
CA LYS A 304 -23.89 -17.29 5.66
C LYS A 304 -22.47 -17.65 5.28
#